data_AF-A0A3A5Y3D6-F1
#
_entry.id   AF-A0A3A5Y3D6-F1
#
_cell.length_a   1.000
_cell.length_b   1.000
_cell.length_c   1.000
_cell.angle_alpha   90.00
_cell.angle_beta   90.00
_cell.angle_gamma   90.00
#
_symmetry.space_group_name_H-M   'P 1'
#
loop_
_entity.id
_entity.type
_entity.pdbx_description
1 polymer ?
#
loop_
_entity_poly.entity_id
_entity_poly.type
_entity_poly.pdbx_seq_one_letter_code
_entity_poly.pdbx_strand_id
1 'polypeptide(L)' 'MSRNENVWTDAKCAALRVEFLTSREELFLYAKAIYFAMMWGREVNEKNRVLQEKDKSVK' A
#
# COMPACT_ATOMS: atom_id res chain seq x y z
N MET A 1 -5.77 -10.46 10.25
CA MET A 1 -5.99 -9.22 9.47
C MET A 1 -6.74 -9.57 8.21
N SER A 2 -7.97 -9.11 8.02
CA SER A 2 -8.68 -9.28 6.75
C SER A 2 -7.92 -8.53 5.65
N ARG A 3 -7.77 -9.15 4.48
CA ARG A 3 -7.09 -8.53 3.35
C ARG A 3 -7.95 -7.37 2.85
N ASN A 4 -7.38 -6.20 2.62
CA ASN A 4 -8.13 -5.12 1.98
C ASN A 4 -8.25 -5.45 0.49
N GLU A 5 -9.39 -6.02 0.08
CA GLU A 5 -9.58 -6.58 -1.26
C GLU A 5 -9.47 -5.54 -2.37
N ASN A 6 -9.88 -4.29 -2.10
CA ASN A 6 -9.74 -3.18 -3.05
C ASN A 6 -8.26 -2.86 -3.30
N VAL A 7 -7.47 -2.69 -2.23
CA VAL A 7 -6.02 -2.45 -2.33
C VAL A 7 -5.30 -3.61 -2.99
N TRP A 8 -5.71 -4.85 -2.70
CA TRP A 8 -5.14 -6.02 -3.35
C TRP A 8 -5.45 -6.06 -4.85
N THR A 9 -6.64 -5.62 -5.24
CA THR A 9 -7.03 -5.51 -6.65
C THR A 9 -6.21 -4.43 -7.36
N ASP A 10 -6.08 -3.25 -6.75
CA ASP A 10 -5.25 -2.16 -7.28
C ASP A 10 -3.78 -2.57 -7.43
N ALA A 11 -3.24 -3.28 -6.44
CA ALA A 11 -1.87 -3.77 -6.47
C ALA A 11 -1.62 -4.77 -7.60
N LYS A 12 -2.57 -5.69 -7.85
CA LYS A 12 -2.50 -6.59 -9.01
C LYS A 12 -2.59 -5.83 -10.34
N CYS A 13 -3.50 -4.86 -10.44
CA CYS A 13 -3.64 -4.02 -11.64
C CYS A 13 -2.35 -3.22 -11.91
N ALA A 14 -1.70 -2.71 -10.87
CA ALA A 14 -0.42 -2.02 -10.99
C ALA A 14 0.71 -2.97 -11.40
N ALA A 15 0.79 -4.18 -10.83
CA ALA A 15 1.78 -5.19 -11.22
C ALA A 15 1.62 -5.63 -12.69
N LEU A 16 0.38 -5.77 -13.18
CA LEU A 16 0.10 -6.12 -14.58
C LEU A 16 0.57 -5.07 -15.60
N ARG A 17 0.83 -3.83 -15.16
CA ARG A 17 1.34 -2.75 -16.02
C ARG A 17 2.87 -2.73 -16.11
N VAL A 18 3.56 -3.64 -15.41
CA VAL A 18 5.02 -3.68 -15.38
C VAL A 18 5.54 -4.62 -16.46
N GLU A 19 6.12 -4.04 -17.50
CA GLU A 19 6.50 -4.77 -18.73
C GLU A 19 7.66 -5.76 -18.55
N PHE A 20 8.50 -5.58 -17.52
CA PHE A 20 9.66 -6.45 -17.28
C PHE A 20 9.35 -7.70 -16.46
N LEU A 21 8.11 -7.88 -15.96
CA LEU A 21 7.72 -9.09 -15.24
C LEU A 21 7.44 -10.20 -16.26
N THR A 22 8.20 -11.29 -16.16
CA THR A 22 8.23 -12.37 -17.16
C THR A 22 7.51 -13.64 -16.70
N SER A 23 7.24 -13.75 -15.40
CA SER A 23 6.60 -14.93 -14.82
C SER A 23 5.41 -14.59 -13.91
N ARG A 24 4.56 -15.60 -13.70
CA ARG A 24 3.45 -15.51 -12.75
C ARG A 24 3.98 -15.28 -11.33
N GLU A 25 5.07 -15.94 -10.97
CA GLU A 25 5.72 -15.80 -9.67
C GLU A 25 6.17 -14.36 -9.43
N GLU A 26 6.87 -13.76 -10.40
CA GLU A 26 7.29 -12.34 -10.37
C GLU A 26 6.09 -11.40 -10.25
N LEU A 27 5.03 -11.62 -11.04
CA LEU A 27 3.80 -10.84 -10.97
C LEU A 27 3.18 -10.87 -9.56
N PHE A 28 3.06 -12.06 -8.97
CA PHE A 28 2.47 -12.22 -7.64
C PHE A 28 3.35 -11.61 -6.53
N LEU A 29 4.67 -11.73 -6.64
CA LEU A 29 5.61 -11.12 -5.69
C LEU A 29 5.57 -9.59 -5.79
N TYR A 30 5.55 -9.06 -7.01
CA TYR A 30 5.47 -7.61 -7.25
C TYR A 30 4.16 -7.03 -6.74
N ALA A 31 3.02 -7.67 -7.04
CA ALA A 31 1.71 -7.26 -6.52
C ALA A 31 1.69 -7.28 -4.98
N LYS A 32 2.30 -8.29 -4.33
CA LYS A 32 2.42 -8.32 -2.85
C LYS A 32 3.26 -7.15 -2.33
N ALA A 33 4.37 -6.83 -2.96
CA ALA A 33 5.21 -5.70 -2.58
C ALA A 33 4.45 -4.36 -2.66
N ILE A 34 3.73 -4.13 -3.77
CA ILE A 34 2.86 -2.94 -3.93
C ILE A 34 1.80 -2.89 -2.83
N TYR A 35 1.11 -4.00 -2.58
CA TYR A 35 0.08 -4.06 -1.54
C TYR A 35 0.63 -3.68 -0.16
N PHE A 36 1.78 -4.24 0.23
CA PHE A 36 2.39 -3.90 1.51
C PHE A 36 2.83 -2.44 1.58
N ALA A 37 3.39 -1.88 0.51
CA ALA A 37 3.75 -0.47 0.44
C ALA A 37 2.51 0.44 0.59
N MET A 38 1.41 0.12 -0.08
CA MET A 38 0.14 0.86 0.04
C MET A 38 -0.44 0.81 1.45
N MET A 39 -0.42 -0.36 2.09
CA MET A 39 -0.90 -0.52 3.47
C MET A 39 -0.02 0.24 4.46
N TRP A 40 1.30 0.17 4.29
CA TRP A 40 2.24 0.92 5.12
C TRP A 40 2.07 2.43 4.98
N GLY A 41 1.90 2.93 3.74
CA GLY A 41 1.65 4.35 3.50
C GLY A 41 0.38 4.86 4.20
N ARG A 42 -0.68 4.05 4.25
CA ARG A 42 -1.92 4.39 5.00
C ARG A 42 -1.67 4.46 6.50
N GLU A 43 -0.94 3.50 7.05
CA GLU A 43 -0.59 3.49 8.48
C GLU A 43 0.25 4.71 8.86
N VAL A 44 1.25 5.05 8.04
CA VAL A 44 2.11 6.23 8.25
C VAL A 44 1.29 7.52 8.17
N ASN A 45 0.41 7.66 7.17
CA ASN A 45 -0.44 8.85 7.05
C ASN A 45 -1.37 9.02 8.25
N GLU A 46 -1.94 7.92 8.77
CA GLU A 46 -2.79 7.98 9.96
C GLU A 46 -1.99 8.44 11.19
N LYS A 47 -0.81 7.87 11.42
CA LYS A 47 0.07 8.29 12.51
C LYS A 47 0.45 9.77 12.40
N ASN A 48 0.77 10.24 11.19
CA ASN A 48 1.10 11.64 10.94
C ASN A 48 -0.09 12.57 11.18
N ARG A 49 -1.31 12.18 10.80
CA ARG A 49 -2.52 12.95 11.08
C ARG A 49 -2.73 13.14 12.58
N VAL A 50 -2.64 12.07 13.36
CA VAL A 50 -2.77 12.13 14.82
C VAL A 50 -1.71 13.04 15.45
N LEU A 51 -0.47 13.00 14.96
CA LEU A 51 0.59 13.89 15.44
C LEU A 51 0.29 15.36 15.12
N GLN A 52 -0.21 15.67 13.91
CA GLN A 52 -0.58 17.03 13.53
C GLN A 52 -1.75 17.59 14.34
N GLU A 53 -2.77 16.77 14.63
CA GLU A 53 -3.90 17.17 15.48
C GLU A 53 -3.44 17.50 16.90
N LYS A 54 -2.51 16.70 17.45
CA LYS A 54 -1.90 16.96 18.76
C LYS A 54 -1.08 18.25 18.78
N ASP A 55 -0.25 18.51 17.77
CA ASP A 55 0.53 19.76 17.69
C ASP A 55 -0.37 21.00 17.65
N LYS A 56 -1.47 20.93 16.88
CA LYS A 56 -2.46 22.02 16.82
C LYS A 56 -3.20 22.25 18.13
N SER A 57 -3.43 21.20 18.93
CA SER A 57 -4.12 21.31 20.23
C SER A 57 -3.25 21.89 21.34
N VAL A 58 -1.93 21.90 21.18
CA VAL A 58 -0.97 22.40 22.19
C VAL A 58 -0.58 23.87 21.93
N LYS A 59 -0.81 24.38 20.72
CA LYS A 59 -0.69 25.81 20.37
C LYS A 59 -1.96 26.57 20.73
#